data_AF-A0A6M3JHZ2-F1
#
_entry.id   AF-A0A6M3JHZ2-F1
#
_cell.length_a   1.000
_cell.length_b   1.000
_cell.length_c   1.000
_cell.angle_alpha   90.00
_cell.angle_beta   90.00
_cell.angle_gamma   90.00
#
_symmetry.space_group_name_H-M   'P 1'
#
loop_
_entity.id
_entity.type
_entity.pdbx_description
1 polymer ?
#
loop_
_entity_poly.entity_id
_entity_poly.type
_entity_poly.pdbx_seq_one_letter_code
_entity_poly.pdbx_strand_id
1 'polypeptide(L)'
;MKSTHKVEVVRVKLENHPNANSLSIVRIGGYSVCVRTDDWKDGDLGSYVQPDSIVDTNHPEFSFLADGKDNKKRIKVKKLRGIVSMGLLVPAPPESKEGDDVADLL
;
A
#
# COMPACT_ATOMS: atom_id res chain seq x y z
N MET A 1 17.31 -12.69 12.85
CA MET A 1 16.29 -13.05 11.84
C MET A 1 15.92 -11.76 11.13
N LYS A 2 16.45 -11.51 9.94
CA LYS A 2 16.12 -10.29 9.18
C LYS A 2 14.70 -10.46 8.61
N SER A 3 13.83 -9.49 8.82
CA SER A 3 12.51 -9.47 8.20
C SER A 3 12.68 -9.64 6.69
N THR A 4 11.94 -10.57 6.09
CA THR A 4 11.98 -10.81 4.64
C THR A 4 11.00 -9.91 3.89
N HIS A 5 10.11 -9.23 4.63
CA HIS A 5 9.16 -8.28 4.04
C HIS A 5 9.88 -6.97 3.74
N LYS A 6 9.91 -6.65 2.44
CA LYS A 6 10.42 -5.39 1.91
C LYS A 6 9.25 -4.45 1.65
N VAL A 7 9.53 -3.16 1.68
CA VAL A 7 8.57 -2.14 1.24
C VAL A 7 9.15 -1.50 -0.01
N GLU A 8 8.81 -2.06 -1.16
CA GLU A 8 9.34 -1.63 -2.44
C GLU A 8 8.59 -0.40 -2.96
N VAL A 9 9.33 0.61 -3.41
CA VAL A 9 8.77 1.77 -4.10
C VAL A 9 8.43 1.38 -5.52
N VAL A 10 7.17 1.54 -5.88
CA VAL A 10 6.62 1.15 -7.19
C VAL A 10 5.99 2.35 -7.88
N ARG A 11 6.05 2.35 -9.21
CA ARG A 11 5.33 3.34 -10.00
C ARG A 11 3.86 2.97 -10.13
N VAL A 12 2.99 3.92 -9.83
CA VAL A 12 1.55 3.73 -9.85
C VAL A 12 1.01 3.81 -11.26
N LYS A 13 0.20 2.82 -11.61
CA LYS A 13 -0.65 2.80 -12.79
C LYS A 13 -2.05 2.42 -12.35
N LEU A 14 -3.01 3.32 -12.55
CA LEU A 14 -4.39 3.14 -12.13
C LEU A 14 -5.17 2.40 -13.20
N GLU A 15 -5.70 1.24 -12.85
CA GLU A 15 -6.73 0.53 -13.61
C GLU A 15 -8.10 0.81 -12.99
N ASN A 16 -9.12 0.95 -13.83
CA ASN A 16 -10.48 1.19 -13.34
C ASN A 16 -10.98 -0.02 -12.53
N HIS A 17 -11.58 0.25 -11.37
CA HIS A 17 -12.22 -0.82 -10.60
C HIS A 17 -13.61 -1.13 -11.20
N PRO A 18 -13.89 -2.38 -11.63
CA PRO A 18 -15.10 -2.69 -12.40
C PRO A 18 -16.40 -2.48 -11.62
N ASN A 19 -16.35 -2.59 -10.30
CA ASN A 19 -17.51 -2.51 -9.40
C ASN A 19 -17.46 -1.32 -8.42
N ALA A 20 -16.66 -0.28 -8.70
CA ALA A 20 -16.55 0.90 -7.83
C ALA A 20 -16.03 2.11 -8.60
N ASN A 21 -16.65 3.29 -8.40
CA ASN A 21 -16.25 4.52 -9.08
C ASN A 21 -15.13 5.28 -8.35
N SER A 22 -14.98 5.07 -7.04
CA SER A 22 -14.00 5.79 -6.20
C SER A 22 -12.73 4.98 -5.92
N LEU A 23 -12.65 3.76 -6.46
CA LEU A 23 -11.49 2.89 -6.30
C LEU A 23 -10.85 2.64 -7.66
N SER A 24 -9.53 2.52 -7.64
CA SER A 24 -8.73 2.01 -8.75
C SER A 24 -7.95 0.78 -8.27
N ILE A 25 -7.47 -0.01 -9.23
CA ILE A 25 -6.62 -1.17 -8.98
C ILE A 25 -5.22 -0.82 -9.48
N VAL A 26 -4.22 -1.00 -8.63
CA VAL A 26 -2.80 -0.93 -8.99
C VAL A 26 -2.26 -2.35 -9.03
N ARG A 27 -1.59 -2.72 -10.13
CA ARG A 27 -0.94 -4.02 -10.28
C ARG A 27 0.54 -3.90 -9.96
N ILE A 28 1.01 -4.76 -9.07
CA ILE A 28 2.38 -4.77 -8.59
C ILE A 28 2.89 -6.21 -8.70
N GLY A 29 3.64 -6.50 -9.76
CA GLY A 29 4.00 -7.87 -10.13
C GLY A 29 2.76 -8.75 -10.33
N GLY A 30 2.64 -9.82 -9.53
CA GLY A 30 1.47 -10.72 -9.54
C GLY A 30 0.33 -10.31 -8.61
N TYR A 31 0.46 -9.19 -7.90
CA TYR A 31 -0.50 -8.74 -6.89
C TYR A 31 -1.35 -7.57 -7.40
N SER A 32 -2.55 -7.45 -6.83
CA SER A 32 -3.44 -6.31 -7.02
C SER A 32 -3.66 -5.60 -5.69
N VAL A 33 -3.61 -4.28 -5.71
CA VAL A 33 -3.91 -3.42 -4.56
C VAL A 33 -4.99 -2.45 -4.97
N CYS A 34 -6.10 -2.43 -4.22
CA CYS A 34 -7.16 -1.45 -4.43
C CYS A 34 -6.80 -0.16 -3.68
N VAL A 35 -6.83 0.97 -4.39
CA VAL A 35 -6.53 2.31 -3.86
C VAL A 35 -7.71 3.24 -4.10
N ARG A 36 -7.81 4.33 -3.33
CA ARG A 36 -8.77 5.40 -3.62
C ARG A 36 -8.27 6.18 -4.83
N THR A 37 -9.10 6.34 -5.85
CA THR A 37 -8.69 6.96 -7.13
C THR A 37 -8.18 8.38 -6.95
N ASP A 38 -8.85 9.19 -6.12
CA ASP A 38 -8.51 10.62 -5.93
C ASP A 38 -7.16 10.86 -5.22
N ASP A 39 -6.59 9.84 -4.58
CA ASP A 39 -5.31 9.94 -3.86
C ASP A 39 -4.10 9.78 -4.78
N TRP A 40 -4.32 9.35 -6.03
CA TRP A 40 -3.25 8.90 -6.91
C TRP A 40 -3.42 9.41 -8.34
N LYS A 41 -2.30 9.53 -9.03
CA LYS A 41 -2.22 9.76 -10.48
C LYS A 41 -1.27 8.75 -11.11
N ASP A 42 -1.47 8.48 -12.39
CA ASP A 42 -0.55 7.66 -13.16
C ASP A 42 0.85 8.29 -13.15
N GLY A 43 1.85 7.49 -12.76
CA GLY A 43 3.24 7.93 -12.65
C GLY A 43 3.69 8.33 -11.25
N ASP A 44 2.77 8.46 -10.28
CA ASP A 44 3.14 8.68 -8.88
C ASP A 44 3.98 7.50 -8.35
N LEU A 45 4.80 7.76 -7.32
CA LEU A 45 5.54 6.72 -6.61
C LEU A 45 4.83 6.35 -5.32
N GLY A 46 4.61 5.05 -5.12
CA GLY A 46 3.99 4.50 -3.91
C GLY A 46 4.85 3.42 -3.27
N SER A 47 4.84 3.36 -1.95
CA SER A 47 5.46 2.31 -1.15
C SER A 47 4.50 1.14 -1.01
N TYR A 48 4.88 -0.01 -1.60
CA TYR A 48 4.08 -1.22 -1.50
C TYR A 48 4.39 -1.99 -0.23
N VAL A 49 3.47 -1.93 0.73
CA VAL A 49 3.55 -2.72 1.96
C VAL A 49 2.91 -4.09 1.72
N GLN A 50 3.74 -5.12 1.75
CA GLN A 50 3.33 -6.50 1.50
C GLN A 50 2.31 -7.00 2.55
N PRO A 51 1.40 -7.93 2.17
CA PRO A 51 0.58 -8.65 3.13
C PRO A 51 1.40 -9.26 4.28
N ASP A 52 0.76 -9.41 5.44
CA ASP A 52 1.36 -9.93 6.68
C ASP A 52 2.47 -9.07 7.31
N SER A 53 2.88 -7.97 6.67
CA SER A 53 3.70 -6.92 7.30
C SER A 53 2.99 -6.31 8.50
N ILE A 54 3.75 -5.99 9.55
CA ILE A 54 3.28 -5.24 10.72
C ILE A 54 3.78 -3.81 10.58
N VAL A 55 2.85 -2.84 10.54
CA VAL A 55 3.14 -1.41 10.46
C VAL A 55 2.80 -0.72 11.78
N ASP A 56 3.45 0.40 12.07
CA ASP A 56 3.15 1.23 13.25
C ASP A 56 2.24 2.40 12.86
N THR A 57 1.04 2.45 13.43
CA THR A 57 0.01 3.47 13.16
C THR A 57 0.36 4.84 13.74
N ASN A 58 1.44 4.98 14.51
CA ASN A 58 1.96 6.29 14.87
C ASN A 58 2.64 6.99 13.68
N HIS A 59 3.02 6.25 12.64
CA HIS A 59 3.50 6.86 11.40
C HIS A 59 2.32 7.51 10.65
N PRO A 60 2.49 8.74 10.12
CA PRO A 60 1.43 9.47 9.42
C PRO A 60 0.77 8.63 8.31
N GLU A 61 1.59 7.89 7.56
CA GLU A 61 1.16 7.03 6.45
C GLU A 61 0.23 5.89 6.88
N PHE A 62 0.31 5.45 8.14
CA PHE A 62 -0.50 4.33 8.67
C PHE A 62 -1.51 4.78 9.73
N SER A 63 -1.57 6.08 10.04
CA SER A 63 -2.45 6.65 11.06
C SER A 63 -3.93 6.31 10.85
N PHE A 64 -4.37 6.20 9.59
CA PHE A 64 -5.73 5.83 9.23
C PHE A 64 -6.11 4.38 9.61
N LEU A 65 -5.14 3.53 9.96
CA LEU A 65 -5.35 2.16 10.45
C LEU A 65 -5.48 2.08 11.98
N ALA A 66 -5.26 3.19 12.70
CA ALA A 66 -5.36 3.21 14.16
C ALA A 66 -6.79 2.89 14.63
N ASP A 67 -6.91 2.05 15.65
CA ASP A 67 -8.19 1.68 16.30
C ASP A 67 -8.27 2.12 17.76
N GLY A 68 -7.29 2.91 18.22
CA GLY A 68 -7.20 3.42 19.59
C GLY A 68 -6.74 2.39 20.64
N LYS A 69 -6.40 1.16 20.25
CA LYS A 69 -5.99 0.08 21.18
C LYS A 69 -4.54 -0.34 21.02
N ASP A 70 -4.13 -0.60 19.78
CA ASP A 70 -2.78 -1.07 19.46
C ASP A 70 -2.22 -0.25 18.31
N ASN A 71 -0.99 0.23 18.47
CA ASN A 71 -0.29 0.98 17.44
C ASN A 71 0.34 0.05 16.39
N LYS A 72 0.35 -1.26 16.59
CA LYS A 72 0.83 -2.21 15.59
C LYS A 72 -0.33 -2.82 14.81
N LYS A 73 -0.33 -2.66 13.49
CA LYS A 73 -1.35 -3.23 12.60
C LYS A 73 -0.73 -4.16 11.59
N ARG A 74 -1.30 -5.36 11.50
CA ARG A 74 -0.96 -6.29 10.42
C ARG A 74 -1.74 -5.92 9.16
N ILE A 75 -1.03 -5.75 8.05
CA ILE A 75 -1.64 -5.62 6.73
C ILE A 75 -2.20 -6.97 6.31
N LYS A 76 -3.50 -7.00 6.02
CA LYS A 76 -4.22 -8.23 5.65
C LYS A 76 -4.67 -8.15 4.22
N VAL A 77 -4.69 -9.30 3.55
CA VAL A 77 -5.42 -9.45 2.29
C VAL A 77 -6.91 -9.19 2.55
N LYS A 78 -7.53 -8.37 1.70
CA LYS A 78 -8.96 -8.05 1.76
C LYS A 78 -9.59 -8.24 0.39
N LYS A 79 -10.89 -8.53 0.36
CA LYS A 79 -11.67 -8.52 -0.89
C LYS A 79 -12.56 -7.29 -0.89
N LEU A 80 -12.33 -6.36 -1.83
CA LEU A 80 -13.09 -5.13 -1.97
C LEU A 80 -13.92 -5.23 -3.25
N ARG A 81 -15.25 -5.22 -3.10
CA ARG A 81 -16.21 -5.19 -4.24
C ARG A 81 -15.92 -6.28 -5.30
N GLY A 82 -15.50 -7.46 -4.85
CA GLY A 82 -15.19 -8.61 -5.72
C GLY A 82 -13.72 -8.78 -6.09
N ILE A 83 -12.88 -7.74 -5.93
CA ILE A 83 -11.47 -7.75 -6.28
C ILE A 83 -10.61 -8.03 -5.04
N VAL A 84 -9.61 -8.90 -5.18
CA VAL A 84 -8.66 -9.20 -4.11
C VAL A 84 -7.63 -8.06 -4.04
N SER A 85 -7.42 -7.51 -2.85
CA SER A 85 -6.41 -6.49 -2.54
C SER A 85 -5.38 -7.10 -1.60
N MET A 86 -4.17 -7.32 -2.11
CA MET A 86 -3.06 -7.97 -1.41
C MET A 86 -2.00 -6.93 -1.03
N GLY A 87 -2.10 -6.43 0.20
CA GLY A 87 -1.16 -5.45 0.74
C GLY A 87 -1.80 -4.07 0.86
N LEU A 88 -0.95 -3.06 1.01
CA LEU A 88 -1.32 -1.66 1.12
C LEU A 88 -0.36 -0.81 0.27
N LEU A 89 -0.88 0.25 -0.32
CA LEU A 89 -0.07 1.26 -1.01
C LEU A 89 -0.20 2.58 -0.25
N VAL A 90 0.94 3.16 0.13
CA VAL A 90 1.04 4.49 0.74
C VAL A 90 2.01 5.34 -0.09
N PRO A 91 1.93 6.69 -0.04
CA PRO A 91 2.91 7.55 -0.69
C PRO A 91 4.36 7.13 -0.42
N ALA A 92 5.21 7.23 -1.45
CA ALA A 92 6.64 7.01 -1.27
C ALA A 92 7.26 8.15 -0.43
N PRO A 93 8.20 7.84 0.50
CA PRO A 93 8.96 8.88 1.18
C PRO A 93 9.66 9.81 0.17
N PRO A 94 9.84 11.11 0.51
CA PRO A 94 10.55 12.04 -0.36
C PRO A 94 11.94 11.51 -0.78
N GLU A 95 12.38 11.86 -1.98
CA GLU A 95 13.66 11.44 -2.58
C GLU A 95 13.81 9.94 -2.92
N SER A 96 12.80 9.12 -2.62
CA SER A 96 12.81 7.69 -2.99
C SER A 96 12.64 7.49 -4.50
N LYS A 97 13.24 6.43 -5.03
CA LYS A 97 13.16 6.04 -6.44
C LYS A 97 12.47 4.69 -6.57
N GLU A 98 11.90 4.46 -7.75
CA GLU A 98 11.33 3.17 -8.12
C GLU A 98 12.36 2.04 -7.93
N GLY A 99 11.97 0.99 -7.20
CA GLY A 99 12.80 -0.15 -6.82
C GLY A 99 13.52 -0.01 -5.46
N ASP A 100 13.46 1.16 -4.82
CA ASP A 100 14.05 1.33 -3.48
C ASP A 100 13.26 0.53 -2.44
N ASP A 101 13.97 -0.03 -1.46
CA ASP A 101 13.37 -0.65 -0.27
C ASP A 101 13.35 0.38 0.87
N VAL A 102 12.16 0.85 1.21
CA VAL A 102 11.93 1.92 2.19
C VAL A 102 11.33 1.39 3.51
N ALA A 103 11.47 0.10 3.78
CA ALA A 103 10.93 -0.54 4.98
C ALA A 103 11.44 0.09 6.29
N ASP A 104 12.68 0.62 6.30
CA ASP A 104 13.26 1.28 7.47
C ASP A 104 12.81 2.75 7.63
N LEU A 105 12.15 3.32 6.61
CA LEU A 105 11.65 4.71 6.62
C LEU A 105 10.17 4.81 7.01
N LEU A 106 9.46 3.68 7.07
CA LEU A 106 8.01 3.58 7.25
C LEU A 106 7.62 2.71 8.44
#